data_AF-A0A5W3A900-F1
#
_entry.id   AF-A0A5W3A900-F1
#
_cell.length_a   1.000
_cell.length_b   1.000
_cell.length_c   1.000
_cell.angle_alpha   90.00
_cell.angle_beta   90.00
_cell.angle_gamma   90.00
#
_symmetry.space_group_name_H-M   'P 1'
#
loop_
_entity.id
_entity.type
_entity.pdbx_description
1 polymer ?
#
loop_
_entity_poly.entity_id
_entity_poly.type
_entity_poly.pdbx_seq_one_letter_code
_entity_poly.pdbx_strand_id
1 'polypeptide(L)'
;NAFLEQRHSVTGQLIKLLTSPAKYTRRGVDDSVFWFVENFTQPHEFAPDTVFHLLEPDINQEIYGLPEYLSALNSAWLNESATLFRRKYYQNGAHAGYIMYVTDPAQSATDVESLRDAMRNSKGLGNFKNLFFYSPNGKPDGIKIVPLSEVATKDDF
;
A
#
# COMPACT_ATOMS: atom_id res chain seq x y z
N ASN A 1 -18.18 11.26 9.56
CA ASN A 1 -19.51 11.54 8.95
C ASN A 1 -20.40 10.32 9.04
N ALA A 2 -21.49 10.40 9.77
CA ALA A 2 -22.56 9.41 9.80
C ALA A 2 -23.90 10.09 9.56
N PHE A 3 -24.74 9.48 8.71
CA PHE A 3 -26.03 10.04 8.31
C PHE A 3 -27.15 9.06 8.65
N LEU A 4 -28.19 9.57 9.31
CA LEU A 4 -29.37 8.80 9.69
C LEU A 4 -30.61 9.49 9.13
N GLU A 5 -31.31 8.82 8.22
CA GLU A 5 -32.61 9.25 7.71
C GLU A 5 -33.72 8.81 8.67
N GLN A 6 -34.52 9.76 9.11
CA GLN A 6 -35.71 9.58 9.93
C GLN A 6 -36.89 9.19 9.04
N ARG A 7 -37.46 8.00 9.29
CA ARG A 7 -38.69 7.54 8.64
C ARG A 7 -39.86 7.72 9.60
N HIS A 8 -40.82 8.54 9.19
CA HIS A 8 -42.01 8.85 9.96
C HIS A 8 -43.23 8.04 9.50
N SER A 9 -44.16 7.81 10.42
CA SER A 9 -45.50 7.32 10.12
C SER A 9 -46.33 8.40 9.42
N VAL A 10 -47.48 8.01 8.88
CA VAL A 10 -48.50 8.97 8.38
C VAL A 10 -48.94 9.95 9.47
N THR A 11 -48.86 9.55 10.75
CA THR A 11 -49.17 10.40 11.92
C THR A 11 -47.99 11.22 12.42
N GLY A 12 -46.82 11.17 11.75
CA GLY A 12 -45.63 11.93 12.08
C GLY A 12 -44.72 11.31 13.15
N GLN A 13 -45.06 10.15 13.71
CA GLN A 13 -44.22 9.47 14.69
C GLN A 13 -42.99 8.84 14.03
N LEU A 14 -41.83 8.96 14.66
CA LEU A 14 -40.61 8.31 14.20
C LEU A 14 -40.77 6.78 14.29
N ILE A 15 -40.72 6.10 13.15
CA ILE A 15 -40.80 4.64 13.06
C ILE A 15 -39.40 4.02 13.05
N LYS A 16 -38.48 4.61 12.27
CA LYS A 16 -37.18 4.01 12.00
C LYS A 16 -36.12 5.05 11.67
N LEU A 17 -34.88 4.75 12.05
CA LEU A 17 -33.68 5.43 11.57
C LEU A 17 -32.97 4.52 10.56
N LEU A 18 -32.76 5.01 9.34
CA LEU A 18 -32.02 4.31 8.30
C LEU A 18 -30.65 4.93 8.12
N THR A 19 -29.61 4.11 8.09
CA THR A 19 -28.25 4.56 7.84
C THR A 19 -28.08 4.87 6.35
N SER A 20 -27.63 6.09 6.04
CA SER A 20 -27.24 6.47 4.69
C SER A 20 -25.71 6.42 4.56
N PRO A 21 -25.15 5.65 3.61
CA PRO A 21 -23.71 5.59 3.40
C PRO A 21 -23.09 6.95 3.09
N ALA A 22 -22.21 7.44 3.98
CA ALA A 22 -21.55 8.74 3.85
C ALA A 22 -20.78 8.96 2.54
N LYS A 23 -20.36 7.87 1.88
CA LYS A 23 -19.73 7.92 0.55
C LYS A 23 -20.62 8.57 -0.50
N TYR A 24 -21.94 8.35 -0.43
CA TYR A 24 -22.91 8.78 -1.45
C TYR A 24 -23.82 9.91 -0.96
N THR A 25 -23.93 10.12 0.35
CA THR A 25 -24.68 11.24 0.92
C THR A 25 -23.94 12.56 0.71
N ARG A 26 -24.64 13.60 0.26
CA ARG A 26 -24.13 14.96 0.06
C ARG A 26 -25.06 15.96 0.72
N ARG A 27 -24.50 17.00 1.33
CA ARG A 27 -25.23 18.18 1.79
C ARG A 27 -25.75 18.95 0.58
N GLY A 28 -27.02 19.35 0.61
CA GLY A 28 -27.63 20.24 -0.37
C GLY A 28 -27.13 21.68 -0.25
N VAL A 29 -27.61 22.56 -1.13
CA VAL A 29 -27.37 24.00 -1.00
C VAL A 29 -28.12 24.56 0.21
N ASP A 30 -29.35 24.07 0.43
CA ASP A 30 -30.13 24.36 1.62
C ASP A 30 -29.69 23.45 2.78
N ASP A 31 -29.56 24.05 3.97
CA ASP A 31 -29.05 23.36 5.16
C ASP A 31 -29.93 22.20 5.65
N SER A 32 -31.22 22.24 5.34
CA SER A 32 -32.18 21.19 5.71
C SER A 32 -32.20 20.01 4.74
N VAL A 33 -31.53 20.10 3.58
CA VAL A 33 -31.65 19.13 2.50
C VAL A 33 -30.36 18.34 2.32
N PHE A 34 -30.52 17.04 2.14
CA PHE A 34 -29.44 16.12 1.77
C PHE A 34 -29.81 15.35 0.51
N TRP A 35 -28.78 14.86 -0.18
CA TRP A 35 -28.92 14.11 -1.41
C TRP A 35 -28.19 12.78 -1.29
N PHE A 36 -28.79 11.70 -1.78
CA PHE A 36 -28.13 10.44 -2.01
C PHE A 36 -27.76 10.32 -3.48
N VAL A 37 -26.46 10.31 -3.77
CA VAL A 37 -25.92 10.31 -5.13
C VAL A 37 -25.03 9.09 -5.31
N GLU A 38 -25.64 7.95 -5.65
CA GLU A 38 -24.90 6.75 -6.04
C GLU A 38 -24.39 6.88 -7.48
N ASN A 39 -25.26 7.34 -8.38
CA ASN A 39 -24.97 7.63 -9.79
C ASN A 39 -25.41 9.06 -10.12
N PHE A 40 -24.59 9.81 -10.87
CA PHE A 40 -24.85 11.21 -11.23
C PHE A 40 -26.14 11.42 -12.04
N THR A 41 -26.73 10.36 -12.57
CA THR A 41 -27.93 10.42 -13.43
C THR A 41 -29.25 10.35 -12.66
N GLN A 42 -29.25 9.83 -11.43
CA GLN A 42 -30.45 9.68 -10.60
C GLN A 42 -30.13 10.03 -9.13
N PRO A 43 -29.89 11.32 -8.83
CA PRO A 43 -29.77 11.77 -7.46
C PRO A 43 -31.13 11.65 -6.76
N HIS A 44 -31.14 11.12 -5.55
CA HIS A 44 -32.33 11.05 -4.70
C HIS A 44 -32.25 12.12 -3.63
N GLU A 45 -33.22 13.03 -3.61
CA GLU A 45 -33.36 14.05 -2.58
C GLU A 45 -34.01 13.46 -1.34
N PHE A 46 -33.38 13.65 -0.18
CA PHE A 46 -34.04 13.35 1.09
C PHE A 46 -35.03 14.45 1.45
N ALA A 47 -36.12 14.08 2.12
CA ALA A 47 -37.07 15.07 2.61
C ALA A 47 -36.37 16.05 3.58
N PRO A 48 -36.71 17.36 3.55
CA PRO A 48 -36.11 18.36 4.41
C PRO A 48 -36.20 17.99 5.90
N ASP A 49 -35.14 18.28 6.66
CA ASP A 49 -35.05 18.07 8.12
C ASP A 49 -35.22 16.61 8.58
N THR A 50 -35.18 15.64 7.66
CA THR A 50 -35.29 14.21 7.99
C THR A 50 -33.94 13.53 8.18
N VAL A 51 -32.83 14.15 7.77
CA VAL A 51 -31.50 13.54 7.87
C VAL A 51 -30.73 14.15 9.03
N PHE A 52 -30.39 13.32 10.01
CA PHE A 52 -29.46 13.67 11.06
C PHE A 52 -28.02 13.40 10.59
N HIS A 53 -27.16 14.42 10.68
CA HIS A 53 -25.76 14.33 10.31
C HIS A 53 -24.87 14.45 11.55
N LEU A 54 -24.24 13.34 11.91
CA LEU A 54 -23.18 13.29 12.91
C LEU A 54 -21.82 13.47 12.23
N LEU A 55 -21.07 14.49 12.64
CA LEU A 55 -19.74 14.77 12.12
C LEU A 55 -18.75 14.97 13.27
N GLU A 56 -17.51 14.53 13.04
CA GLU A 56 -16.37 14.93 13.84
C GLU A 56 -15.90 16.30 13.35
N PRO A 57 -15.43 17.20 14.22
CA PRO A 57 -15.00 18.52 13.81
C PRO A 57 -13.80 18.44 12.84
N ASP A 58 -13.87 19.19 11.75
CA ASP A 58 -12.76 19.45 10.82
C ASP A 58 -12.31 20.90 11.01
N ILE A 59 -11.00 21.16 10.93
CA ILE A 59 -10.41 22.50 11.08
C ILE A 59 -10.56 23.30 9.77
N ASN A 60 -10.64 22.61 8.64
CA ASN A 60 -10.62 23.26 7.32
C ASN A 60 -12.01 23.56 6.75
N GLN A 61 -13.05 22.92 7.26
CA GLN A 61 -14.43 23.08 6.78
C GLN A 61 -15.44 22.82 7.91
N GLU A 62 -16.65 23.34 7.71
CA GLU A 62 -17.77 23.16 8.65
C GLU A 62 -18.84 22.18 8.14
N ILE A 63 -18.70 21.69 6.91
CA ILE A 63 -19.74 20.89 6.23
C ILE A 63 -19.59 19.40 6.55
N TYR A 64 -18.36 18.86 6.51
CA TYR A 64 -18.10 17.45 6.77
C TYR A 64 -16.99 17.27 7.80
N GLY A 65 -17.02 16.13 8.48
CA GLY A 65 -15.97 15.74 9.40
C GLY A 65 -14.79 15.05 8.76
N LEU A 66 -13.66 15.09 9.47
CA LEU A 66 -12.39 14.50 9.09
C LEU A 66 -12.30 13.05 9.61
N PRO A 67 -12.11 12.02 8.75
CA PRO A 67 -11.99 10.65 9.24
C PRO A 67 -10.71 10.39 10.05
N GLU A 68 -10.85 9.80 11.25
CA GLU A 68 -9.71 9.50 12.15
C GLU A 68 -8.61 8.65 11.50
N TYR A 69 -8.97 7.71 10.61
CA TYR A 69 -8.01 6.81 9.96
C TYR A 69 -6.99 7.53 9.08
N LEU A 70 -7.22 8.80 8.71
CA LEU A 70 -6.25 9.61 7.98
C LEU A 70 -4.93 9.73 8.75
N SER A 71 -5.00 9.85 10.07
CA SER A 71 -3.80 9.90 10.94
C SER A 71 -3.02 8.58 10.93
N ALA A 72 -3.72 7.45 10.72
CA ALA A 72 -3.16 6.11 10.74
C ALA A 72 -2.64 5.63 9.38
N LEU A 73 -2.80 6.39 8.29
CA LEU A 73 -2.42 5.98 6.94
C LEU A 73 -0.94 5.62 6.82
N ASN A 74 -0.05 6.44 7.42
CA ASN A 74 1.40 6.17 7.39
C ASN A 74 1.74 4.84 8.08
N SER A 75 1.09 4.54 9.20
CA SER A 75 1.26 3.27 9.91
C SER A 75 0.72 2.09 9.10
N ALA A 76 -0.43 2.27 8.44
CA ALA A 76 -1.02 1.25 7.56
C ALA A 76 -0.10 0.94 6.36
N TRP A 77 0.43 1.96 5.68
CA TRP A 77 1.34 1.78 4.55
C TRP A 77 2.68 1.16 4.95
N LEU A 78 3.21 1.52 6.13
CA LEU A 78 4.41 0.87 6.66
C LEU A 78 4.17 -0.61 6.89
N ASN A 79 3.03 -0.97 7.50
CA ASN A 79 2.68 -2.36 7.76
C ASN A 79 2.44 -3.15 6.47
N GLU A 80 1.78 -2.54 5.48
CA GLU A 80 1.61 -3.12 4.15
C GLU A 80 2.97 -3.38 3.48
N SER A 81 3.85 -2.38 3.49
CA SER A 81 5.19 -2.49 2.91
C SER A 81 6.04 -3.57 3.57
N ALA A 82 5.99 -3.68 4.91
CA ALA A 82 6.67 -4.73 5.66
C ALA A 82 6.11 -6.12 5.32
N THR A 83 4.79 -6.25 5.17
CA THR A 83 4.14 -7.50 4.79
C THR A 83 4.52 -7.92 3.37
N LEU A 84 4.50 -6.98 2.42
CA LEU A 84 4.94 -7.22 1.05
C LEU A 84 6.43 -7.58 0.97
N PHE A 85 7.27 -6.94 1.79
CA PHE A 85 8.69 -7.27 1.89
C PHE A 85 8.88 -8.72 2.33
N ARG A 86 8.24 -9.15 3.43
CA ARG A 86 8.30 -10.54 3.93
C ARG A 86 7.78 -11.53 2.89
N ARG A 87 6.64 -11.24 2.25
CA ARG A 87 6.08 -12.11 1.20
C ARG A 87 7.05 -12.29 0.04
N LYS A 88 7.63 -11.20 -0.47
CA LYS A 88 8.64 -11.25 -1.54
C LYS A 88 9.91 -11.96 -1.08
N TYR A 89 10.33 -11.77 0.16
CA TYR A 89 11.48 -12.46 0.75
C TYR A 89 11.28 -13.99 0.72
N TYR A 90 10.11 -14.50 1.15
CA TYR A 90 9.81 -15.93 1.08
C TYR A 90 9.64 -16.45 -0.35
N GLN A 91 8.95 -15.70 -1.22
CA GLN A 91 8.68 -16.14 -2.59
C GLN A 91 9.95 -16.24 -3.45
N ASN A 92 10.94 -15.38 -3.21
CA ASN A 92 12.10 -15.30 -4.10
C ASN A 92 13.20 -16.32 -3.81
N GLY A 93 13.21 -16.98 -2.63
CA GLY A 93 14.24 -17.97 -2.23
C GLY A 93 15.70 -17.48 -2.21
N ALA A 94 15.98 -16.31 -2.78
CA ALA A 94 17.25 -15.62 -2.78
C ALA A 94 17.29 -14.70 -1.55
N HIS A 95 17.82 -15.25 -0.46
CA HIS A 95 17.86 -14.65 0.86
C HIS A 95 18.76 -13.40 0.97
N ALA A 96 19.64 -13.14 -0.02
CA ALA A 96 20.46 -11.94 -0.04
C ALA A 96 20.95 -11.64 -1.46
N GLY A 97 21.03 -10.34 -1.79
CA GLY A 97 21.90 -9.92 -2.88
C GLY A 97 23.36 -10.23 -2.50
N TYR A 98 24.19 -10.55 -3.48
CA TYR A 98 25.62 -10.72 -3.26
C TYR A 98 26.43 -9.93 -4.29
N ILE A 99 27.65 -9.57 -3.91
CA ILE A 99 28.66 -9.04 -4.81
C ILE A 99 29.53 -10.23 -5.26
N MET A 100 29.49 -10.55 -6.55
CA MET A 100 30.42 -11.50 -7.14
C MET A 100 31.67 -10.75 -7.61
N TYR A 101 32.80 -11.07 -7.00
CA TYR A 101 34.11 -10.48 -7.27
C TYR A 101 34.94 -11.49 -8.05
N VAL A 102 35.31 -11.16 -9.29
CA VAL A 102 36.10 -12.03 -10.17
C VAL A 102 37.45 -11.36 -10.45
N THR A 103 38.54 -12.08 -10.15
CA THR A 103 39.93 -11.59 -10.32
C THR A 103 40.76 -12.38 -11.31
N ASP A 104 40.28 -13.55 -11.73
CA ASP A 104 41.03 -14.46 -12.60
C ASP A 104 41.23 -13.85 -14.01
N PRO A 105 42.50 -13.61 -14.42
CA PRO A 105 42.82 -13.08 -15.75
C PRO A 105 42.64 -14.11 -16.89
N ALA A 106 42.33 -15.38 -16.59
CA ALA A 106 42.24 -16.45 -17.59
C ALA A 106 40.85 -16.66 -18.22
N GLN A 107 39.84 -15.85 -17.86
CA GLN A 107 38.48 -15.96 -18.42
C GLN A 107 38.38 -15.21 -19.76
N SER A 108 37.85 -15.86 -20.80
CA SER A 108 37.54 -15.18 -22.07
C SER A 108 36.50 -14.08 -21.83
N ALA A 109 36.58 -12.96 -22.54
CA ALA A 109 35.59 -11.88 -22.43
C ALA A 109 34.14 -12.37 -22.67
N THR A 110 33.98 -13.45 -23.44
CA THR A 110 32.71 -14.14 -23.68
C THR A 110 32.15 -14.81 -22.42
N ASP A 111 33.01 -15.35 -21.56
CA ASP A 111 32.61 -16.11 -20.38
C ASP A 111 32.21 -15.16 -19.25
N VAL A 112 32.89 -14.02 -19.14
CA VAL A 112 32.55 -12.93 -18.23
C VAL A 112 31.16 -12.36 -18.56
N GLU A 113 30.85 -12.14 -19.84
CA GLU A 113 29.54 -11.63 -20.24
C GLU A 113 28.44 -12.70 -20.06
N SER A 114 28.75 -13.98 -20.33
CA SER A 114 27.82 -15.09 -20.08
C SER A 114 27.49 -15.26 -18.59
N LEU A 115 28.49 -15.10 -17.71
CA LEU A 115 28.30 -15.11 -16.26
C LEU A 115 27.47 -13.90 -15.80
N ARG A 116 27.74 -12.71 -16.36
CA ARG A 116 26.97 -11.50 -16.08
C ARG A 116 25.50 -11.64 -16.50
N ASP A 117 25.24 -12.24 -17.66
CA ASP A 117 23.89 -12.47 -18.16
C ASP A 117 23.16 -13.56 -17.36
N ALA A 118 23.83 -14.67 -17.02
CA ALA A 118 23.29 -15.68 -16.13
C ALA A 118 22.92 -15.09 -14.75
N MET A 119 23.76 -14.19 -14.23
CA MET A 119 23.51 -13.46 -12.98
C MET A 119 22.33 -12.49 -13.06
N ARG A 120 22.18 -11.79 -14.19
CA ARG A 120 21.04 -10.91 -14.44
C ARG A 120 19.73 -11.69 -14.56
N ASN A 121 19.79 -12.87 -15.19
CA ASN A 121 18.64 -13.74 -15.46
C ASN A 121 18.28 -14.66 -14.28
N SER A 122 19.23 -14.94 -13.37
CA SER A 122 19.00 -15.68 -12.12
C SER A 122 18.16 -14.90 -11.10
N LYS A 123 17.73 -13.68 -11.42
CA LYS A 123 16.77 -12.91 -10.63
C LYS A 123 15.45 -13.66 -10.45
N GLY A 124 15.10 -14.01 -9.21
CA GLY A 124 13.70 -14.14 -8.81
C GLY A 124 12.97 -12.79 -8.90
N LEU A 125 11.64 -12.78 -8.76
CA LEU A 125 10.82 -11.56 -8.81
C LEU A 125 11.06 -10.62 -7.60
N GLY A 126 12.19 -9.90 -7.57
CA GLY A 126 12.33 -8.63 -6.83
C GLY A 126 13.24 -8.56 -5.59
N ASN A 127 13.12 -7.39 -4.93
CA ASN A 127 13.75 -6.80 -3.73
C ASN A 127 15.28 -6.64 -3.63
N PHE A 128 16.11 -7.58 -4.11
CA PHE A 128 17.57 -7.47 -3.97
C PHE A 128 18.28 -7.28 -5.31
N LYS A 129 19.36 -6.48 -5.32
CA LYS A 129 20.22 -6.28 -6.49
C LYS A 129 21.51 -7.09 -6.29
N ASN A 130 21.79 -8.01 -7.20
CA ASN A 130 23.10 -8.64 -7.31
C ASN A 130 24.06 -7.67 -8.00
N LEU A 131 25.29 -7.56 -7.51
CA LEU A 131 26.33 -6.72 -8.10
C LEU A 131 27.46 -7.60 -8.63
N PHE A 132 27.92 -7.33 -9.83
CA PHE A 132 29.06 -8.02 -10.43
C PHE A 132 30.23 -7.03 -10.51
N PHE A 133 31.39 -7.42 -9.99
CA PHE A 133 32.61 -6.62 -10.01
C PHE A 133 33.77 -7.44 -10.58
N TYR A 134 34.32 -6.98 -11.70
CA TYR A 134 35.45 -7.60 -12.37
C TYR A 134 36.69 -6.73 -12.17
N SER A 135 37.74 -7.30 -11.55
CA SER A 135 39.01 -6.62 -11.31
C SER A 135 40.18 -7.55 -11.66
N PRO A 136 40.65 -7.52 -12.92
CA PRO A 136 41.77 -8.35 -13.36
C PRO A 136 43.03 -8.00 -12.55
N ASN A 137 43.81 -9.01 -12.16
CA ASN A 137 45.01 -8.90 -11.29
C ASN A 137 44.75 -8.58 -9.81
N GLY A 138 43.55 -8.82 -9.30
CA GLY A 138 43.28 -8.77 -7.85
C GLY A 138 43.92 -9.93 -7.07
N LYS A 139 43.79 -9.93 -5.74
CA LYS A 139 44.29 -11.01 -4.84
C LYS A 139 43.82 -12.41 -5.30
N PRO A 140 44.60 -13.48 -5.02
CA PRO A 140 44.53 -14.80 -5.69
C PRO A 140 43.27 -15.66 -5.47
N ASP A 141 42.23 -15.17 -4.80
CA ASP A 141 40.95 -15.88 -4.73
C ASP A 141 40.15 -15.56 -6.00
N GLY A 142 40.30 -16.39 -7.05
CA GLY A 142 39.82 -16.12 -8.42
C GLY A 142 38.33 -15.75 -8.54
N ILE A 143 37.45 -16.28 -7.67
CA ILE A 143 36.04 -15.91 -7.56
C ILE A 143 35.67 -15.83 -6.08
N LYS A 144 35.12 -14.68 -5.65
CA LYS A 144 34.61 -14.48 -4.29
C LYS A 144 33.17 -13.99 -4.32
N ILE A 145 32.31 -14.63 -3.54
CA ILE A 145 30.94 -14.18 -3.30
C ILE A 145 30.93 -13.45 -1.95
N VAL A 146 30.64 -12.14 -1.98
CA VAL A 146 30.46 -11.32 -0.77
C VAL A 146 28.97 -11.12 -0.56
N PRO A 147 28.35 -11.73 0.46
CA PRO A 147 26.93 -11.50 0.73
C PRO A 147 26.72 -10.03 1.15
N LEU A 148 25.70 -9.37 0.60
CA LEU A 148 25.36 -7.97 0.95
C LEU A 148 24.60 -7.86 2.28
N SER A 149 24.12 -8.98 2.81
CA SER A 149 23.44 -9.08 4.09
C SER A 149 24.09 -10.22 4.88
N GLU A 150 24.33 -10.02 6.17
CA GLU A 150 24.61 -11.13 7.08
C GLU A 150 23.53 -12.20 6.86
N VAL A 151 23.95 -13.40 6.44
CA VAL A 151 23.13 -14.61 6.54
C VAL A 151 23.11 -15.00 8.02
N ALA A 152 22.54 -14.12 8.86
CA ALA A 152 22.15 -14.48 10.20
C ALA A 152 20.77 -15.14 10.09
N THR A 153 20.76 -16.35 9.54
CA THR A 153 19.73 -17.33 9.88
C THR A 153 19.90 -17.67 11.37
N LYS A 154 19.39 -16.79 12.22
CA LYS A 154 18.84 -17.17 13.52
C LYS A 154 17.36 -16.84 13.42
N ASP A 155 16.60 -17.83 12.97
CA ASP A 155 15.17 -17.90 13.22
C ASP A 155 14.97 -17.82 14.74
N ASP A 156 14.55 -16.65 15.23
CA ASP A 156 13.84 -16.53 16.49
C ASP A 156 12.37 -16.25 16.12
N PHE A 157 11.60 -17.33 16.01
CA PHE A 157 10.14 -17.32 16.11
C PHE A 157 9.74 -17.74 17.52
#